data_AF-A0A5S3QS19-F1
#
_entry.id   AF-A0A5S3QS19-F1
#
_cell.length_a   1.000
_cell.length_b   1.000
_cell.length_c   1.000
_cell.angle_alpha   90.00
_cell.angle_beta   90.00
_cell.angle_gamma   90.00
#
_symmetry.space_group_name_H-M   'P 1'
#
loop_
_entity.id
_entity.type
_entity.pdbx_description
1 polymer ?
#
loop_
_entity_poly.entity_id
_entity_poly.type
_entity_poly.pdbx_seq_one_letter_code
_entity_poly.pdbx_strand_id
1 'polypeptide(L)'
;MQHKLACRINTKMLGAKLISSPRIEFFTWLSAGIAATSLALLIFIPSLNEVNVYAKMVSLIAFIVSLTFSVGSLSILKEMIVFSNESNDKATSIHHFVLFVALLSYLIGFGAYFYSLSPIYTYIFTGAFIVVLIFFKKAQSAIIALNKAN
;
A
#
# COMPACT_ATOMS: atom_id res chain seq x y z
N MET A 1 -26.24 4.51 -36.70
CA MET A 1 -25.87 3.77 -35.46
C MET A 1 -24.38 3.39 -35.35
N GLN A 2 -23.57 3.40 -36.42
CA GLN A 2 -22.17 2.94 -36.34
C GLN A 2 -21.17 3.95 -35.73
N HIS A 3 -21.45 5.26 -35.79
CA HIS A 3 -20.58 6.29 -35.18
C HIS A 3 -20.51 6.21 -33.64
N LYS A 4 -21.58 5.72 -32.99
CA LYS A 4 -21.65 5.57 -31.54
C LYS A 4 -20.88 4.35 -31.04
N LEU A 5 -20.69 3.34 -31.90
CA LEU A 5 -19.85 2.16 -31.59
C LEU A 5 -18.36 2.48 -31.75
N ALA A 6 -17.97 3.21 -32.80
CA ALA A 6 -16.57 3.59 -33.01
C ALA A 6 -16.02 4.46 -31.87
N CYS A 7 -16.80 5.41 -31.35
CA CYS A 7 -16.43 6.23 -30.19
C CYS A 7 -16.34 5.42 -28.88
N ARG A 8 -17.19 4.38 -28.72
CA ARG A 8 -17.19 3.48 -27.55
C ARG A 8 -16.04 2.46 -27.57
N ILE A 9 -15.63 2.04 -28.77
CA ILE A 9 -14.44 1.19 -28.95
C ILE A 9 -13.18 2.02 -28.76
N ASN A 10 -13.13 3.25 -29.26
CA ASN A 10 -11.98 4.13 -29.07
C ASN A 10 -11.79 4.50 -27.58
N THR A 11 -12.86 4.69 -26.79
CA THR A 11 -12.76 4.89 -25.33
C THR A 11 -12.39 3.63 -24.54
N LYS A 12 -12.79 2.43 -24.97
CA LYS A 12 -12.30 1.18 -24.36
C LYS A 12 -10.85 0.86 -24.73
N MET A 13 -10.43 1.19 -25.95
CA MET A 13 -9.06 1.00 -26.42
C MET A 13 -8.12 2.09 -25.89
N LEU A 14 -8.58 3.33 -25.69
CA LEU A 14 -7.91 4.35 -24.85
C LEU A 14 -7.91 3.97 -23.37
N GLY A 15 -8.96 3.31 -22.87
CA GLY A 15 -9.02 2.82 -21.48
C GLY A 15 -8.07 1.67 -21.21
N ALA A 16 -7.77 0.84 -22.22
CA ALA A 16 -6.75 -0.21 -22.16
C ALA A 16 -5.33 0.32 -22.48
N LYS A 17 -5.24 1.47 -23.17
CA LYS A 17 -4.00 2.19 -23.50
C LYS A 17 -3.80 3.43 -22.62
N LEU A 18 -4.51 3.51 -21.50
CA LEU A 18 -4.15 4.31 -20.33
C LEU A 18 -3.05 3.51 -19.64
N ILE A 19 -1.89 3.57 -20.29
CA ILE A 19 -0.62 3.01 -19.87
C ILE A 19 -0.44 3.40 -18.41
N SER A 20 -0.69 2.45 -17.51
CA SER A 20 -0.30 2.59 -16.12
C SER A 20 1.19 2.84 -16.16
N SER A 21 1.62 4.06 -15.82
CA SER A 21 3.02 4.27 -15.49
C SER A 21 3.39 3.16 -14.50
N PRO A 22 4.54 2.47 -14.65
CA PRO A 22 4.94 1.39 -13.72
C PRO A 22 4.84 1.81 -12.24
N ARG A 23 5.00 3.12 -11.98
CA ARG A 23 4.77 3.77 -10.70
C ARG A 23 3.31 3.69 -10.21
N ILE A 24 2.34 4.01 -11.06
CA ILE A 24 0.91 3.99 -10.74
C ILE A 24 0.46 2.55 -10.46
N GLU A 25 0.93 1.59 -11.27
CA GLU A 25 0.63 0.18 -11.07
C GLU A 25 1.18 -0.35 -9.75
N PHE A 26 2.44 -0.02 -9.44
CA PHE A 26 3.07 -0.36 -8.16
C PHE A 26 2.29 0.20 -6.97
N PHE A 27 1.93 1.49 -6.99
CA PHE A 27 1.18 2.10 -5.88
C PHE A 27 -0.25 1.56 -5.78
N THR A 28 -0.90 1.27 -6.89
CA THR A 28 -2.22 0.63 -6.89
C THR A 28 -2.14 -0.74 -6.25
N TRP A 29 -1.17 -1.56 -6.66
CA TRP A 29 -0.94 -2.89 -6.11
C TRP A 29 -0.60 -2.84 -4.61
N LEU A 30 0.29 -1.92 -4.21
CA LEU A 30 0.71 -1.75 -2.81
C LEU A 30 -0.47 -1.34 -1.91
N SER A 31 -1.21 -0.30 -2.29
CA SER A 31 -2.35 0.18 -1.51
C SER A 31 -3.48 -0.86 -1.47
N ALA A 32 -3.79 -1.49 -2.61
CA ALA A 32 -4.79 -2.57 -2.65
C ALA A 32 -4.37 -3.76 -1.77
N GLY A 33 -3.09 -4.13 -1.79
CA GLY A 33 -2.53 -5.18 -0.95
C GLY A 33 -2.69 -4.87 0.54
N ILE A 34 -2.26 -3.68 0.97
CA ILE A 34 -2.40 -3.22 2.37
C ILE A 34 -3.87 -3.18 2.81
N ALA A 35 -4.76 -2.72 1.94
CA ALA A 35 -6.18 -2.65 2.23
C ALA A 35 -6.79 -4.07 2.40
N ALA A 36 -6.49 -4.97 1.47
CA ALA A 36 -7.00 -6.34 1.49
C ALA A 36 -6.50 -7.12 2.72
N THR A 37 -5.21 -7.02 3.04
CA THR A 37 -4.63 -7.68 4.21
C THR A 37 -5.17 -7.09 5.52
N SER A 38 -5.26 -5.76 5.62
CA SER A 38 -5.84 -5.10 6.80
C SER A 38 -7.29 -5.53 7.02
N LEU A 39 -8.09 -5.61 5.96
CA LEU A 39 -9.47 -6.07 6.04
C LEU A 39 -9.57 -7.53 6.50
N ALA A 40 -8.74 -8.41 5.93
CA ALA A 40 -8.70 -9.81 6.36
C ALA A 40 -8.33 -9.92 7.84
N LEU A 41 -7.31 -9.19 8.29
CA LEU A 41 -6.87 -9.21 9.69
C LEU A 41 -7.94 -8.66 10.64
N LEU A 42 -8.68 -7.62 10.25
CA LEU A 42 -9.80 -7.11 11.04
C LEU A 42 -10.92 -8.15 11.25
N ILE A 43 -11.11 -9.05 10.28
CA ILE A 43 -12.10 -10.14 10.39
C ILE A 43 -11.55 -11.27 11.26
N PHE A 44 -10.28 -11.64 11.08
CA PHE A 44 -9.70 -12.82 11.75
C PHE A 44 -9.24 -12.55 13.19
N ILE A 45 -8.61 -11.41 13.47
CA ILE A 45 -8.04 -11.09 14.79
C ILE A 45 -9.07 -11.25 15.92
N PRO A 46 -10.32 -10.75 15.81
CA PRO A 46 -11.33 -10.93 16.85
C PRO A 46 -11.56 -12.40 17.24
N SER A 47 -11.49 -13.32 16.28
CA SER A 47 -11.74 -14.76 16.49
C SER A 47 -10.59 -15.52 17.16
N LEU A 48 -9.41 -14.92 17.28
CA LEU A 48 -8.24 -15.55 17.90
C LEU A 48 -8.27 -15.38 19.42
N ASN A 49 -7.90 -16.45 20.13
CA ASN A 49 -7.63 -16.40 21.56
C ASN A 49 -6.26 -15.77 21.78
N GLU A 50 -6.20 -14.74 22.62
CA GLU A 50 -5.01 -13.90 22.77
C GLU A 50 -4.61 -13.78 24.23
N VAL A 51 -3.30 -13.57 24.43
CA VAL A 51 -2.71 -13.44 25.77
C VAL A 51 -2.86 -12.00 26.27
N ASN A 52 -2.93 -11.00 25.38
CA ASN A 52 -3.07 -9.59 25.74
C ASN A 52 -4.16 -8.86 24.93
N VAL A 53 -5.30 -8.59 25.58
CA VAL A 53 -6.47 -7.91 24.99
C VAL A 53 -6.18 -6.45 24.63
N TYR A 54 -5.33 -5.74 25.36
CA TYR A 54 -5.00 -4.34 25.04
C TYR A 54 -4.20 -4.25 23.74
N ALA A 55 -3.22 -5.13 23.56
CA ALA A 55 -2.43 -5.19 22.34
C ALA A 55 -3.29 -5.58 21.13
N LYS A 56 -4.28 -6.44 21.31
CA LYS A 56 -5.33 -6.75 20.32
C LYS A 56 -6.11 -5.50 19.90
N MET A 57 -6.60 -4.72 20.87
CA MET A 57 -7.37 -3.53 20.55
C MET A 57 -6.53 -2.48 19.81
N VAL A 58 -5.27 -2.30 20.21
CA VAL A 58 -4.32 -1.43 19.51
C VAL A 58 -4.09 -1.92 18.07
N SER A 59 -3.94 -3.23 17.86
CA SER A 59 -3.74 -3.78 16.52
C SER A 59 -4.97 -3.54 15.62
N LEU A 60 -6.18 -3.77 16.14
CA LEU A 60 -7.43 -3.52 15.42
C LEU A 60 -7.58 -2.04 15.04
N ILE A 61 -7.35 -1.11 15.97
CA ILE A 61 -7.41 0.32 15.70
C ILE A 61 -6.39 0.70 14.61
N ALA A 62 -5.16 0.18 14.71
CA ALA A 62 -4.11 0.45 13.75
C ALA A 62 -4.46 -0.09 12.34
N PHE A 63 -5.08 -1.26 12.24
CA PHE A 63 -5.55 -1.81 10.96
C PHE A 63 -6.74 -1.04 10.38
N ILE A 64 -7.66 -0.51 11.19
CA ILE A 64 -8.74 0.37 10.72
C ILE A 64 -8.16 1.65 10.12
N VAL A 65 -7.20 2.27 10.80
CA VAL A 65 -6.51 3.47 10.30
C VAL A 65 -5.79 3.13 9.00
N SER A 66 -5.01 2.04 8.97
CA SER A 66 -4.28 1.61 7.77
C SER A 66 -5.22 1.39 6.57
N LEU A 67 -6.33 0.68 6.77
CA LEU A 67 -7.34 0.43 5.74
C LEU A 67 -7.90 1.74 5.18
N THR A 68 -8.31 2.66 6.07
CA THR A 68 -8.92 3.94 5.68
C THR A 68 -7.96 4.78 4.84
N PHE A 69 -6.71 4.91 5.29
CA PHE A 69 -5.69 5.67 4.55
C PHE A 69 -5.28 4.98 3.26
N SER A 70 -5.26 3.65 3.21
CA SER A 70 -4.96 2.91 1.98
C SER A 70 -6.03 3.11 0.90
N VAL A 71 -7.31 3.06 1.30
CA VAL A 71 -8.45 3.38 0.41
C VAL A 71 -8.42 4.85 -0.03
N GLY A 72 -8.03 5.76 0.88
CA GLY A 72 -7.79 7.16 0.55
C GLY A 72 -6.69 7.34 -0.50
N SER A 73 -5.56 6.64 -0.35
CA SER A 73 -4.46 6.63 -1.33
C SER A 73 -4.93 6.14 -2.70
N LEU A 74 -5.69 5.05 -2.75
CA LEU A 74 -6.29 4.53 -3.99
C LEU A 74 -7.22 5.55 -4.67
N SER A 75 -8.00 6.30 -3.88
CA SER A 75 -8.92 7.31 -4.40
C SER A 75 -8.16 8.49 -5.01
N ILE A 76 -7.14 8.99 -4.32
CA ILE A 76 -6.24 10.04 -4.82
C ILE A 76 -5.53 9.58 -6.10
N LEU A 77 -5.05 8.34 -6.11
CA LEU A 77 -4.36 7.78 -7.28
C LEU A 77 -5.30 7.67 -8.48
N LYS A 78 -6.56 7.28 -8.27
CA LYS A 78 -7.59 7.25 -9.31
C LYS A 78 -7.85 8.64 -9.88
N GLU A 79 -7.94 9.68 -9.03
CA GLU A 79 -8.09 11.05 -9.49
C GLU A 79 -6.90 11.52 -10.32
N MET A 80 -5.66 11.21 -9.91
CA MET A 80 -4.46 11.54 -10.70
C MET A 80 -4.48 10.92 -12.09
N ILE A 81 -4.99 9.70 -12.23
CA ILE A 81 -5.13 9.01 -13.54
C ILE A 81 -6.17 9.72 -14.43
N VAL A 82 -7.29 10.17 -13.84
CA VAL A 82 -8.39 10.81 -14.58
C VAL A 82 -8.05 12.24 -15.00
N PHE A 83 -7.33 13.00 -14.17
CA PHE A 83 -6.97 14.39 -14.42
C PHE A 83 -5.62 14.58 -15.13
N SER A 84 -5.15 13.55 -15.85
CA SER A 84 -3.84 13.41 -16.54
C SER A 84 -3.47 14.55 -17.54
N ASN A 85 -3.30 15.79 -17.08
CA ASN A 85 -2.76 16.88 -17.90
C ASN A 85 -1.89 17.92 -17.16
N GLU A 86 -1.82 17.92 -15.83
CA GLU A 86 -0.80 18.72 -15.11
C GLU A 86 -0.15 17.87 -14.03
N SER A 87 1.19 17.87 -14.00
CA SER A 87 1.97 17.27 -12.90
C SER A 87 1.69 18.05 -11.62
N ASN A 88 0.62 17.69 -10.92
CA ASN A 88 0.26 18.31 -9.67
C ASN A 88 1.14 17.73 -8.57
N ASP A 89 2.33 18.31 -8.39
CA ASP A 89 3.31 17.92 -7.36
C ASP A 89 2.68 17.88 -5.97
N LYS A 90 1.70 18.75 -5.70
CA LYS A 90 0.96 18.77 -4.45
C LYS A 90 0.12 17.51 -4.25
N ALA A 91 -0.61 17.07 -5.27
CA ALA A 91 -1.37 15.83 -5.21
C ALA A 91 -0.44 14.63 -4.97
N THR A 92 0.70 14.59 -5.67
CA THR A 92 1.71 13.52 -5.52
C THR A 92 2.25 13.49 -4.09
N SER A 93 2.57 14.65 -3.51
CA SER A 93 3.01 14.75 -2.12
C SER A 93 1.95 14.25 -1.14
N ILE A 94 0.68 14.62 -1.35
CA ILE A 94 -0.44 14.17 -0.50
C ILE A 94 -0.59 12.64 -0.60
N HIS A 95 -0.54 12.07 -1.80
CA HIS A 95 -0.60 10.63 -1.99
C HIS A 95 0.52 9.91 -1.21
N HIS A 96 1.77 10.37 -1.30
CA HIS A 96 2.88 9.75 -0.57
C HIS A 96 2.71 9.88 0.94
N PHE A 97 2.21 11.01 1.44
CA PHE A 97 1.94 11.20 2.85
C PHE A 97 0.84 10.25 3.34
N VAL A 98 -0.28 10.16 2.62
CA VAL A 98 -1.39 9.26 2.94
C VAL A 98 -0.94 7.80 2.93
N LEU A 99 -0.16 7.41 1.93
CA LEU A 99 0.41 6.07 1.82
C LEU A 99 1.41 5.76 2.95
N PHE A 100 2.21 6.75 3.33
CA PHE A 100 3.14 6.62 4.45
C PHE A 100 2.40 6.38 5.77
N VAL A 101 1.33 7.14 6.04
CA VAL A 101 0.48 6.93 7.22
C VAL A 101 -0.15 5.53 7.18
N ALA A 102 -0.67 5.10 6.02
CA ALA A 102 -1.23 3.76 5.86
C ALA A 102 -0.22 2.66 6.21
N LEU A 103 1.00 2.75 5.67
CA LEU A 103 2.10 1.81 5.92
C LEU A 103 2.58 1.83 7.38
N LEU A 104 2.70 3.00 7.99
CA LEU A 104 3.15 3.12 9.37
C LEU A 104 2.12 2.51 10.32
N SER A 105 0.84 2.82 10.14
CA SER A 105 -0.25 2.20 10.91
C SER A 105 -0.33 0.69 10.66
N TYR A 106 -0.07 0.23 9.44
CA TYR A 106 -0.01 -1.21 9.11
C TYR A 106 1.07 -1.93 9.93
N LEU A 107 2.29 -1.36 9.98
CA LEU A 107 3.41 -1.93 10.72
C LEU A 107 3.15 -1.94 12.23
N ILE A 108 2.55 -0.87 12.76
CA ILE A 108 2.13 -0.81 14.17
C ILE A 108 1.08 -1.89 14.46
N GLY A 109 0.12 -2.09 13.55
CA GLY A 109 -0.90 -3.14 13.65
C GLY A 109 -0.29 -4.53 13.74
N PHE A 110 0.65 -4.85 12.86
CA PHE A 110 1.38 -6.13 12.90
C PHE A 110 2.21 -6.29 14.17
N GLY A 111 2.93 -5.24 14.60
CA GLY A 111 3.73 -5.27 15.81
C GLY A 111 2.88 -5.56 17.06
N ALA A 112 1.75 -4.86 17.19
CA ALA A 112 0.79 -5.05 18.28
C ALA A 112 0.11 -6.42 18.22
N TYR A 113 -0.22 -6.91 17.01
CA TYR A 113 -0.80 -8.24 16.82
C TYR A 113 0.17 -9.37 17.22
N PHE A 114 1.44 -9.31 16.81
CA PHE A 114 2.39 -10.32 17.25
C PHE A 114 2.63 -10.26 18.75
N TYR A 115 2.64 -9.05 19.33
CA TYR A 115 2.79 -8.86 20.76
C TYR A 115 1.59 -9.41 21.55
N SER A 116 0.37 -9.33 21.01
CA SER A 116 -0.83 -9.86 21.65
C SER A 116 -0.88 -11.38 21.71
N LEU A 117 -0.21 -12.05 20.76
CA LEU A 117 0.02 -13.49 20.77
C LEU A 117 1.17 -13.89 21.72
N SER A 118 2.35 -13.33 21.50
CA SER A 118 3.53 -13.52 22.35
C SER A 118 4.62 -12.50 21.99
N PRO A 119 5.28 -11.86 22.97
CA PRO A 119 6.38 -10.93 22.70
C PRO A 119 7.52 -11.52 21.85
N ILE A 120 7.72 -12.84 21.90
CA ILE A 120 8.73 -13.55 21.09
C ILE A 120 8.47 -13.36 19.58
N TYR A 121 7.21 -13.39 19.15
CA TYR A 121 6.87 -13.22 17.73
C TYR A 121 7.17 -11.81 17.23
N THR A 122 7.05 -10.80 18.09
CA THR A 122 7.44 -9.42 17.75
C THR A 122 8.93 -9.31 17.44
N TYR A 123 9.79 -10.00 18.20
CA TYR A 123 11.24 -10.02 17.93
C TYR A 123 11.57 -10.73 16.62
N ILE A 124 10.93 -11.87 16.35
CA ILE A 124 11.11 -12.62 15.09
C ILE A 124 10.68 -11.76 13.89
N PHE A 125 9.52 -11.12 13.98
CA PHE A 125 9.01 -10.22 12.94
C PHE A 125 9.97 -9.03 12.71
N THR A 126 10.43 -8.39 13.78
CA THR A 126 11.36 -7.26 13.70
C THR A 126 12.69 -7.68 13.08
N GLY A 127 13.24 -8.84 13.47
CA GLY A 127 14.46 -9.39 12.89
C GLY A 127 14.32 -9.66 11.38
N ALA A 128 13.23 -10.29 10.96
CA ALA A 128 12.95 -10.52 9.55
C ALA A 128 12.82 -9.20 8.76
N PHE A 129 12.14 -8.21 9.34
CA PHE A 129 11.98 -6.89 8.71
C PHE A 129 13.33 -6.18 8.50
N ILE A 130 14.23 -6.24 9.48
CA ILE A 130 15.59 -5.67 9.36
C ILE A 130 16.36 -6.34 8.22
N VAL A 131 16.30 -7.67 8.10
CA VAL A 131 16.97 -8.41 7.02
C VAL A 131 16.45 -7.94 5.66
N VAL A 132 15.13 -7.81 5.49
CA VAL A 132 14.52 -7.29 4.26
C VAL A 132 15.03 -5.88 3.93
N LEU A 133 15.12 -4.98 4.92
CA LEU A 133 15.64 -3.63 4.71
C LEU A 133 17.11 -3.62 4.27
N ILE A 134 17.95 -4.51 4.82
CA ILE A 134 19.35 -4.64 4.41
C ILE A 134 19.45 -5.06 2.94
N PHE A 135 18.68 -6.08 2.53
CA PHE A 135 18.64 -6.53 1.14
C PHE A 135 18.10 -5.43 0.21
N PHE A 136 17.06 -4.72 0.63
CA PHE A 136 16.48 -3.62 -0.15
C PHE A 136 17.46 -2.48 -0.35
N LYS A 137 18.17 -2.07 0.71
CA LYS A 137 19.24 -1.06 0.64
C LYS A 137 20.37 -1.49 -0.30
N LYS A 138 20.76 -2.77 -0.24
CA LYS A 138 21.79 -3.34 -1.13
C LYS A 138 21.34 -3.33 -2.59
N ALA A 139 20.09 -3.71 -2.86
CA ALA A 139 19.50 -3.68 -4.20
C ALA A 139 19.42 -2.25 -4.75
N GLN A 140 18.96 -1.28 -3.96
CA GLN A 140 18.93 0.14 -4.37
C GLN A 140 20.33 0.67 -4.70
N SER A 141 21.32 0.38 -3.85
CA SER A 141 22.71 0.80 -4.06
C SER A 141 23.27 0.24 -5.37
N ALA A 142 22.96 -1.01 -5.69
CA ALA A 142 23.36 -1.64 -6.95
C ALA A 142 22.71 -0.99 -8.18
N ILE A 143 21.42 -0.65 -8.11
CA ILE A 143 20.71 0.04 -9.20
C ILE A 143 21.28 1.45 -9.44
N ILE A 144 21.56 2.19 -8.36
CA ILE A 144 22.14 3.54 -8.46
C ILE A 144 23.55 3.47 -9.06
N ALA A 145 24.35 2.48 -8.67
CA ALA A 145 25.68 2.27 -9.23
C ALA A 145 25.64 1.94 -10.73
N LEU A 146 24.68 1.10 -11.16
CA LEU A 146 24.48 0.76 -12.58
C LEU A 146 24.12 1.99 -13.43
N ASN A 147 23.21 2.85 -12.95
CA ASN A 147 22.80 4.07 -13.66
C ASN A 147 23.90 5.15 -13.73
N LYS A 148 24.96 5.06 -12.92
CA LYS A 148 26.12 5.96 -13.02
C LYS A 148 27.20 5.45 -13.99
N ALA A 149 27.14 4.18 -14.37
CA ALA A 149 28.11 3.54 -15.25
C ALA A 149 27.70 3.55 -16.74
N ASN A 150 26.43 3.85 -17.02
CA ASN A 150 25.87 4.12 -18.35
C ASN A 150 25.75 5.62 -18.60
#